data_AF-A0A0L0UR91-F1
#
_entry.id   AF-A0A0L0UR91-F1
#
_cell.length_a   1.000
_cell.length_b   1.000
_cell.length_c   1.000
_cell.angle_alpha   90.00
_cell.angle_beta   90.00
_cell.angle_gamma   90.00
#
_symmetry.space_group_name_H-M   'P 1'
#
loop_
_entity.id
_entity.type
_entity.pdbx_description
1 polymer ?
#
loop_
_entity_poly.entity_id
_entity_poly.type
_entity_poly.pdbx_seq_one_letter_code
_entity_poly.pdbx_strand_id
1 'polypeptide(L)'
;MKDGWGDHPLMFHFWKGLPTRVLDLLAQNTEVFNTLLELIEATLKIDTQHHKRQKEKKRENVSQPSQPKKDTSKTASSSTPSTPKSTSKTPSEITKVLEGGRLMANEKERRAKAGLCAYCGGKHNVDDCIKKANKNSGKA
;
A
#
# COMPACT_ATOMS: atom_id res chain seq x y z
N MET A 1 -41.57 -8.29 1.82
CA MET A 1 -41.48 -7.01 2.55
C MET A 1 -40.25 -6.27 2.03
N LYS A 2 -40.42 -5.10 1.42
CA LYS A 2 -39.31 -4.16 1.18
C LYS A 2 -39.26 -3.25 2.40
N ASP A 3 -38.13 -3.19 3.07
CA ASP A 3 -37.94 -2.37 4.27
C ASP A 3 -38.39 -0.93 3.98
N GLY A 4 -39.18 -0.33 4.87
CA GLY A 4 -39.83 0.97 4.66
C GLY A 4 -38.90 2.18 4.56
N TRP A 5 -37.59 1.94 4.53
CA TRP A 5 -36.57 2.94 4.29
C TRP A 5 -36.17 2.84 2.82
N GLY A 6 -36.70 3.73 1.97
CA GLY A 6 -36.34 3.76 0.55
C GLY A 6 -34.83 3.93 0.32
N ASP A 7 -34.40 3.85 -0.93
CA ASP A 7 -32.96 3.91 -1.27
C ASP A 7 -32.30 5.25 -0.92
N HIS A 8 -33.06 6.34 -0.89
CA HIS A 8 -32.54 7.70 -0.74
C HIS A 8 -31.76 7.94 0.57
N PRO A 9 -32.27 7.58 1.77
CA PRO A 9 -31.50 7.62 3.02
C PRO A 9 -30.23 6.75 3.00
N LEU A 10 -30.28 5.55 2.40
CA LEU A 10 -29.14 4.65 2.34
C LEU A 10 -28.06 5.21 1.41
N MET A 11 -28.47 5.75 0.25
CA MET A 11 -27.57 6.45 -0.67
C MET A 11 -26.90 7.61 0.05
N PHE A 12 -27.63 8.44 0.80
CA PHE A 12 -27.02 9.56 1.53
C PHE A 12 -25.91 9.11 2.48
N HIS A 13 -26.12 8.03 3.25
CA HIS A 13 -25.08 7.51 4.12
C HIS A 13 -23.90 6.93 3.32
N PHE A 14 -24.19 6.26 2.21
CA PHE A 14 -23.18 5.73 1.30
C PHE A 14 -22.30 6.85 0.73
N TRP A 15 -22.89 7.95 0.23
CA TRP A 15 -22.18 9.13 -0.27
C TRP A 15 -21.20 9.70 0.76
N LYS A 16 -21.56 9.74 2.05
CA LYS A 16 -20.67 10.20 3.13
C LYS A 16 -19.45 9.30 3.36
N GLY A 17 -19.56 8.02 3.05
CA GLY A 17 -18.48 7.04 3.21
C GLY A 17 -17.51 6.97 2.03
N LEU A 18 -17.82 7.63 0.90
CA LEU A 18 -17.01 7.52 -0.31
C LEU A 18 -15.75 8.39 -0.23
N PRO A 19 -14.62 7.92 -0.78
CA PRO A 19 -13.44 8.75 -0.96
C PRO A 19 -13.73 9.97 -1.83
N THR A 20 -13.20 11.14 -1.47
CA THR A 20 -13.36 12.39 -2.22
C THR A 20 -13.04 12.27 -3.72
N ARG A 21 -12.01 11.49 -4.07
CA ARG A 21 -11.67 11.21 -5.48
C ARG A 21 -12.82 10.59 -6.28
N VAL A 22 -13.61 9.73 -5.64
CA VAL A 22 -14.73 9.03 -6.29
C VAL A 22 -15.92 9.98 -6.37
N LEU A 23 -16.13 10.80 -5.33
CA LEU A 23 -17.13 11.88 -5.33
C LEU A 23 -16.90 12.84 -6.49
N ASP A 24 -15.67 13.29 -6.71
CA ASP A 24 -15.35 14.21 -7.81
C ASP A 24 -15.58 13.59 -9.20
N LEU A 25 -15.30 12.29 -9.35
CA LEU A 25 -15.50 11.56 -10.61
C LEU A 25 -16.99 11.26 -10.86
N LEU A 26 -17.75 11.02 -9.80
CA LEU A 26 -19.20 10.90 -9.88
C LEU A 26 -19.84 12.26 -10.17
N ALA A 27 -19.33 13.37 -9.63
CA ALA A 27 -19.83 14.71 -9.95
C ALA A 27 -19.54 15.12 -11.40
N GLN A 28 -18.43 14.65 -11.99
CA GLN A 28 -18.10 14.87 -13.40
C GLN A 28 -18.97 14.06 -14.36
N ASN A 29 -19.42 12.88 -13.95
CA ASN A 29 -20.35 12.07 -14.73
C ASN A 29 -21.77 12.47 -14.32
N THR A 30 -22.47 13.25 -15.14
CA THR A 30 -23.85 13.73 -14.89
C THR A 30 -24.90 12.61 -14.98
N GLU A 31 -24.62 11.45 -14.39
CA GLU A 31 -25.51 10.30 -14.33
C GLU A 31 -26.35 10.41 -13.05
N VAL A 32 -27.66 10.43 -13.19
CA VAL A 32 -28.60 10.53 -12.06
C VAL A 32 -28.86 9.13 -11.54
N PHE A 33 -28.40 8.86 -10.32
CA PHE A 33 -28.64 7.58 -9.65
C PHE A 33 -29.95 7.63 -8.88
N ASN A 34 -30.88 6.72 -9.16
CA ASN A 34 -32.18 6.65 -8.47
C ASN A 34 -32.27 5.47 -7.51
N THR A 35 -31.36 4.50 -7.67
CA THR A 35 -31.26 3.34 -6.78
C THR A 35 -29.88 3.27 -6.13
N LEU A 36 -29.82 2.67 -4.95
CA LEU A 36 -28.56 2.45 -4.24
C LEU A 36 -27.65 1.52 -5.05
N LEU A 37 -28.23 0.55 -5.75
CA LEU A 37 -27.49 -0.44 -6.52
C LEU A 37 -26.76 0.18 -7.71
N GLU A 38 -27.41 1.07 -8.47
CA GLU A 38 -26.77 1.83 -9.55
C GLU A 38 -25.57 2.65 -9.04
N LEU A 39 -25.72 3.29 -7.87
CA LEU A 39 -24.65 4.06 -7.24
C LEU A 39 -23.47 3.19 -6.81
N ILE A 40 -23.74 2.00 -6.26
CA ILE A 40 -22.71 1.03 -5.89
C ILE A 40 -21.96 0.56 -7.14
N GLU A 41 -22.67 0.19 -8.21
CA GLU A 41 -22.05 -0.28 -9.45
C GLU A 41 -21.17 0.79 -10.10
N ALA A 42 -21.65 2.03 -10.18
CA ALA A 42 -20.88 3.15 -10.70
C ALA A 42 -19.59 3.39 -9.89
N THR A 43 -19.71 3.38 -8.56
CA THR A 43 -18.58 3.52 -7.63
C THR A 43 -17.54 2.42 -7.84
N LEU A 44 -17.99 1.15 -7.92
CA LEU A 44 -17.10 0.00 -8.12
C LEU A 44 -16.39 0.06 -9.48
N LYS A 45 -17.08 0.51 -10.53
CA LYS A 45 -16.49 0.69 -11.87
C LYS A 45 -15.36 1.71 -11.85
N ILE A 46 -15.60 2.87 -11.22
CA ILE A 46 -14.60 3.94 -11.07
C ILE A 46 -13.40 3.43 -10.28
N ASP A 47 -13.64 2.76 -9.14
CA ASP A 47 -12.55 2.29 -8.28
C ASP A 47 -11.73 1.19 -8.96
N THR A 48 -12.38 0.24 -9.63
CA THR A 48 -11.70 -0.80 -10.42
C THR A 48 -10.81 -0.20 -11.50
N GLN A 49 -11.32 0.77 -12.25
CA GLN A 49 -10.55 1.44 -13.31
C GLN A 49 -9.36 2.21 -12.73
N HIS A 50 -9.55 2.89 -11.59
CA HIS A 50 -8.48 3.57 -10.88
C HIS A 50 -7.39 2.58 -10.44
N HIS A 51 -7.76 1.47 -9.82
CA HIS A 51 -6.81 0.44 -9.39
C HIS A 51 -6.06 -0.21 -10.57
N LYS A 52 -6.71 -0.40 -11.73
CA LYS A 52 -6.03 -0.85 -12.95
C LYS A 52 -4.96 0.14 -13.40
N ARG A 53 -5.31 1.42 -13.57
CA ARG A 53 -4.36 2.49 -13.94
C ARG A 53 -3.19 2.62 -12.96
N GLN A 54 -3.46 2.49 -11.66
CA GLN A 54 -2.40 2.54 -10.64
C GLN A 54 -1.46 1.33 -10.72
N LYS A 55 -1.96 0.15 -11.08
CA LYS A 55 -1.14 -1.05 -11.29
C LYS A 55 -0.26 -0.90 -12.55
N GLU A 56 -0.79 -0.32 -13.62
CA GLU A 56 -0.04 -0.04 -14.85
C GLU A 56 1.08 0.97 -14.62
N LYS A 57 0.77 2.13 -14.00
CA LYS A 57 1.79 3.13 -13.64
C LYS A 57 2.92 2.57 -12.77
N LYS A 58 2.61 1.64 -11.86
CA LYS A 58 3.64 0.95 -11.06
C LYS A 58 4.50 0.02 -11.91
N ARG A 59 3.92 -0.68 -12.88
CA ARG A 59 4.68 -1.52 -13.82
C ARG A 59 5.59 -0.67 -14.71
N GLU A 60 5.07 0.43 -15.25
CA GLU A 60 5.85 1.36 -16.09
C GLU A 60 6.98 2.04 -15.31
N ASN A 61 6.73 2.43 -14.06
CA ASN A 61 7.75 3.01 -13.18
C ASN A 61 8.85 1.98 -12.82
N VAL A 62 8.50 0.70 -12.67
CA VAL A 62 9.47 -0.39 -12.46
C VAL A 62 10.25 -0.71 -13.75
N SER A 63 9.67 -0.46 -14.93
CA SER A 63 10.27 -0.75 -16.23
C SER A 63 11.06 0.41 -16.85
N GLN A 64 11.18 1.55 -16.16
CA GLN A 64 12.01 2.63 -16.68
C GLN A 64 13.50 2.28 -16.49
N PRO A 65 14.30 2.13 -17.57
CA PRO A 65 15.73 1.91 -17.43
C PRO A 65 16.33 3.16 -16.80
N SER A 66 16.93 3.01 -15.61
CA SER A 66 17.82 4.02 -15.08
C SER A 66 18.92 4.26 -16.11
N GLN A 67 18.96 5.46 -16.69
CA GLN A 67 20.02 5.83 -17.62
C GLN A 67 21.38 5.63 -16.94
N PRO A 68 22.37 5.01 -17.61
CA PRO A 68 23.71 4.89 -17.05
C PRO A 68 24.34 6.29 -17.01
N LYS A 69 24.56 6.81 -15.80
CA LYS A 69 25.43 7.97 -15.59
C LYS A 69 26.84 7.54 -15.97
N LYS A 70 27.29 7.99 -17.15
CA LYS A 70 28.65 7.80 -17.64
C LYS A 70 29.60 8.57 -16.72
N ASP A 71 30.58 7.85 -16.17
CA ASP A 71 31.67 8.41 -15.39
C ASP A 71 32.36 9.57 -16.13
N THR A 72 32.53 10.69 -15.44
CA THR A 72 33.67 11.58 -15.67
C THR A 72 34.11 12.09 -14.31
N SER A 73 35.23 11.54 -13.86
CA SER A 73 35.99 11.97 -12.71
C SER A 73 36.38 13.44 -12.86
N LYS A 74 36.16 14.25 -11.81
CA LYS A 74 37.15 15.14 -11.16
C LYS A 74 36.47 16.18 -10.24
N THR A 75 36.79 16.03 -8.95
CA THR A 75 37.13 17.07 -7.96
C THR A 75 36.18 18.22 -7.61
N ALA A 76 36.07 18.40 -6.28
CA ALA A 76 35.84 19.63 -5.51
C ALA A 76 34.38 19.99 -5.14
N SER A 77 34.01 19.49 -3.95
CA SER A 77 33.38 20.20 -2.83
C SER A 77 32.65 21.51 -3.10
N SER A 78 31.32 21.52 -2.90
CA SER A 78 30.64 22.23 -1.80
C SER A 78 29.16 22.47 -2.15
N SER A 79 28.24 21.91 -1.38
CA SER A 79 26.96 22.56 -1.00
C SER A 79 26.10 21.65 -0.12
N THR A 80 25.64 22.26 0.97
CA THR A 80 24.72 21.85 2.05
C THR A 80 23.30 21.45 1.55
N PRO A 81 22.39 20.98 2.43
CA PRO A 81 21.49 19.87 2.14
C PRO A 81 20.07 20.31 1.73
N SER A 82 19.47 19.55 0.80
CA SER A 82 18.06 19.69 0.45
C SER A 82 17.32 18.38 0.72
N THR A 83 16.71 18.32 1.92
CA THR A 83 15.44 17.67 2.28
C THR A 83 14.86 16.59 1.33
N PRO A 84 14.63 15.34 1.80
CA PRO A 84 13.64 14.48 1.17
C PRO A 84 12.23 14.86 1.64
N LYS A 85 11.40 15.36 0.70
CA LYS A 85 9.99 15.66 0.94
C LYS A 85 9.19 14.36 1.08
N SER A 86 8.80 14.11 2.32
CA SER A 86 7.90 13.07 2.79
C SER A 86 6.62 12.99 1.95
N THR A 87 6.37 11.84 1.32
CA THR A 87 5.01 11.43 0.95
C THR A 87 4.49 10.54 2.06
N SER A 88 3.61 11.12 2.86
CA SER A 88 2.91 10.52 3.98
C SER A 88 2.01 9.36 3.52
N LYS A 89 2.58 8.17 3.42
CA LYS A 89 1.89 6.95 3.83
C LYS A 89 2.28 6.79 5.29
N THR A 90 1.34 6.84 6.21
CA THR A 90 1.59 6.45 7.61
C THR A 90 2.36 5.13 7.56
N PRO A 91 3.65 5.10 7.97
CA PRO A 91 4.43 3.88 7.93
C PRO A 91 3.70 2.94 8.88
N SER A 92 3.10 1.88 8.34
CA SER A 92 2.67 0.77 9.18
C SER A 92 3.89 0.38 10.02
N GLU A 93 3.74 0.04 11.30
CA GLU A 93 4.89 -0.27 12.16
C GLU A 93 5.82 -1.32 11.52
N ILE A 94 5.23 -2.16 10.66
CA ILE A 94 5.88 -3.13 9.77
C ILE A 94 6.95 -2.48 8.86
N THR A 95 6.68 -1.33 8.25
CA THR A 95 7.62 -0.62 7.35
C THR A 95 8.80 0.00 8.11
N LYS A 96 8.68 0.22 9.43
CA LYS A 96 9.80 0.70 10.26
C LYS A 96 10.83 -0.39 10.57
N VAL A 97 10.52 -1.64 10.25
CA VAL A 97 11.31 -2.82 10.63
C VAL A 97 11.74 -3.63 9.41
N LEU A 98 10.98 -3.53 8.31
CA LEU A 98 11.18 -4.27 7.07
C LEU A 98 11.44 -3.32 5.90
N GLU A 99 12.55 -3.56 5.19
CA GLU A 99 12.87 -2.91 3.92
C GLU A 99 12.71 -3.96 2.81
N GLY A 100 11.86 -3.68 1.81
CA GLY A 100 11.56 -4.63 0.73
C GLY A 100 11.06 -6.01 1.18
N GLY A 101 10.46 -6.12 2.37
CA GLY A 101 10.01 -7.40 2.95
C GLY A 101 11.10 -8.23 3.65
N ARG A 102 12.31 -7.68 3.83
CA ARG A 102 13.39 -8.27 4.64
C ARG A 102 13.66 -7.42 5.87
N LEU A 103 14.13 -8.05 6.96
CA LEU A 103 14.53 -7.32 8.15
C LEU A 103 15.69 -6.38 7.83
N MET A 104 15.60 -5.14 8.30
CA MET A 104 16.72 -4.21 8.25
C MET A 104 17.88 -4.70 9.12
N ALA A 105 19.10 -4.30 8.77
CA ALA A 105 20.31 -4.70 9.50
C ALA A 105 20.23 -4.37 10.99
N ASN A 106 19.70 -3.19 11.34
CA ASN A 106 19.54 -2.77 12.73
C ASN A 106 18.56 -3.65 13.52
N GLU A 107 17.41 -4.01 12.94
CA GLU A 107 16.48 -4.94 13.61
C GLU A 107 17.07 -6.34 13.69
N LYS A 108 17.78 -6.80 12.65
CA LYS A 108 18.43 -8.12 12.64
C LYS A 108 19.44 -8.23 13.79
N GLU A 109 20.24 -7.20 14.00
CA GLU A 109 21.21 -7.15 15.10
C GLU A 109 20.51 -7.06 16.47
N ARG A 110 19.47 -6.24 16.61
CA ARG A 110 18.67 -6.17 17.84
C ARG A 110 18.08 -7.52 18.21
N ARG A 111 17.51 -8.25 17.23
CA ARG A 111 16.98 -9.60 17.44
C ARG A 111 18.07 -10.60 17.78
N ALA A 112 19.23 -10.54 17.12
CA ALA A 112 20.36 -11.40 17.45
C ALA A 112 20.85 -11.17 18.90
N LYS A 113 21.01 -9.91 19.30
CA LYS A 113 21.43 -9.54 20.67
C LYS A 113 20.39 -9.91 21.73
N ALA A 114 19.11 -9.82 21.40
CA ALA A 114 18.01 -10.18 22.30
C ALA A 114 17.64 -11.68 22.26
N GLY A 115 18.33 -12.51 21.46
CA GLY A 115 18.00 -13.93 21.30
C GLY A 115 16.60 -14.17 20.73
N LEU A 116 16.13 -13.28 19.85
CA LEU A 116 14.81 -13.35 19.22
C LEU A 116 14.88 -13.97 17.83
N CYS A 117 13.83 -14.71 17.49
CA CYS A 117 13.69 -15.36 16.19
C CYS A 117 13.75 -14.33 15.05
N ALA A 118 14.70 -14.52 14.12
CA ALA A 118 14.82 -13.65 12.94
C ALA A 118 13.58 -13.73 12.02
N TYR A 119 12.78 -14.79 12.08
CA TYR A 119 11.58 -14.93 11.27
C TYR A 119 10.35 -14.26 11.91
N CYS A 120 10.03 -14.60 13.15
CA CYS A 120 8.77 -14.17 13.78
C CYS A 120 8.91 -13.25 15.00
N GLY A 121 10.13 -12.99 15.48
CA GLY A 121 10.39 -12.12 16.64
C GLY A 121 10.06 -12.71 18.01
N GLY A 122 9.73 -14.00 18.10
CA GLY A 122 9.51 -14.69 19.39
C GLY A 122 10.81 -15.09 20.10
N LYS A 123 10.72 -15.45 21.38
CA LYS A 123 11.84 -15.97 22.18
C LYS A 123 12.14 -17.44 21.83
N HIS A 124 12.77 -17.66 20.68
CA HIS A 124 13.25 -18.98 20.21
C HIS A 124 14.20 -18.78 19.03
N ASN A 125 14.98 -19.81 18.70
CA ASN A 125 15.81 -19.80 17.51
C ASN A 125 14.97 -19.92 16.23
N VAL A 126 15.58 -19.61 15.08
CA VAL A 126 14.86 -19.68 13.80
C VAL A 126 14.46 -21.10 13.44
N ASP A 127 15.19 -22.10 13.93
CA ASP A 127 14.97 -23.52 13.64
C ASP A 127 13.79 -24.10 14.42
N ASP A 128 13.61 -23.69 15.68
CA ASP A 128 12.47 -24.10 16.52
C ASP A 128 11.19 -23.27 16.24
N CYS A 129 11.17 -22.51 15.14
CA CYS A 129 10.09 -21.61 14.83
C CYS A 129 8.90 -22.34 14.22
N ILE A 130 7.86 -22.59 15.02
CA ILE A 130 6.59 -23.20 14.59
C ILE A 130 5.97 -22.43 13.41
N LYS A 131 6.07 -21.09 13.40
CA LYS A 131 5.55 -20.25 12.30
C LYS A 131 6.32 -20.44 10.99
N LYS A 132 7.60 -20.81 11.05
CA LYS A 132 8.42 -21.17 9.88
C LYS A 132 8.07 -22.58 9.40
N ALA A 133 7.91 -23.53 10.34
CA ALA A 133 7.51 -24.91 10.04
C ALA A 133 6.14 -24.97 9.32
N ASN A 134 5.13 -24.26 9.84
CA ASN A 134 3.78 -24.28 9.28
C ASN A 134 3.68 -23.66 7.87
N LYS A 135 4.61 -22.75 7.51
CA LYS A 135 4.70 -22.22 6.15
C LYS A 135 5.28 -23.23 5.16
N ASN A 136 6.15 -24.12 5.64
CA ASN A 136 6.80 -25.13 4.81
C ASN A 136 5.89 -26.36 4.60
N SER A 137 5.04 -26.69 5.57
CA SER A 137 4.06 -27.79 5.47
C SER A 137 2.89 -27.48 4.52
N GLY A 138 2.55 -26.20 4.29
CA GLY A 138 1.54 -25.80 3.30
C GLY A 138 2.03 -25.75 1.86
N LYS A 139 3.22 -26.30 1.57
CA LYS A 139 3.85 -26.31 0.24
C LYS A 139 4.24 -27.72 -0.23
N ALA A 140 3.59 -28.74 0.34
CA ALA A 140 3.63 -30.12 -0.13
C ALA A 140 2.42 -30.41 -1.02
#